data_AF-A0A533X876-F1
#
_entry.id   AF-A0A533X876-F1
#
_cell.length_a   1.000
_cell.length_b   1.000
_cell.length_c   1.000
_cell.angle_alpha   90.00
_cell.angle_beta   90.00
_cell.angle_gamma   90.00
#
_symmetry.space_group_name_H-M   'P 1'
#
loop_
_entity.id
_entity.type
_entity.pdbx_description
1 polymer ?
#
loop_
_entity_poly.entity_id
_entity_poly.type
_entity_poly.pdbx_seq_one_letter_code
_entity_poly.pdbx_strand_id
1 'polypeptide(L)'
;MVRRRFPNQDAWEMQLMKEPEIEGVSTKEAAQWLGLSEQELEQLINNGVLQVADICDGHNNVVRSVVRTMDIRKLLAKRKG
;
A
#
# COMPACT_ATOMS: atom_id res chain seq x y z
N MET A 1 -10.65 5.76 3.64
CA MET A 1 -9.58 5.35 4.57
C MET A 1 -8.30 5.22 3.77
N VAL A 2 -7.25 5.95 4.14
CA VAL A 2 -5.98 5.98 3.39
C VAL A 2 -5.08 4.79 3.75
N ARG A 3 -4.96 4.51 5.04
CA ARG A 3 -4.26 3.34 5.58
C ARG A 3 -5.26 2.42 6.26
N ARG A 4 -5.29 1.14 5.87
CA ARG A 4 -6.07 0.08 6.54
C ARG A 4 -5.10 -0.78 7.33
N ARG A 5 -5.39 -1.05 8.60
CA ARG A 5 -4.55 -1.89 9.47
C ARG A 5 -5.10 -3.31 9.58
N PHE A 6 -4.19 -4.28 9.52
CA PHE A 6 -4.44 -5.69 9.73
C PHE A 6 -3.65 -6.16 10.95
N PRO A 7 -4.28 -6.87 11.90
CA PRO A 7 -3.64 -7.21 13.17
C PRO A 7 -2.50 -8.22 13.04
N ASN A 8 -2.45 -9.00 11.96
CA ASN A 8 -1.41 -9.97 11.65
C ASN A 8 -1.44 -10.37 10.17
N GLN A 9 -0.46 -11.19 9.76
CA GLN A 9 -0.35 -11.72 8.41
C GLN A 9 -1.58 -12.58 8.02
N ASP A 10 -2.09 -13.42 8.92
CA ASP A 10 -3.25 -14.28 8.63
C ASP A 10 -4.52 -13.47 8.32
N ALA A 11 -4.78 -12.41 9.09
CA ALA A 11 -5.91 -11.51 8.87
C ALA A 11 -5.78 -10.76 7.54
N TRP A 12 -4.56 -10.41 7.15
CA TRP A 12 -4.27 -9.84 5.84
C TRP A 12 -4.53 -10.85 4.72
N GLU A 13 -4.06 -12.09 4.83
CA GLU A 13 -4.26 -13.15 3.84
C GLU A 13 -5.75 -13.53 3.68
N MET A 14 -6.47 -13.67 4.79
CA MET A 14 -7.92 -13.87 4.76
C MET A 14 -8.65 -12.72 4.05
N GLN A 15 -8.16 -11.49 4.22
CA GLN A 15 -8.73 -10.33 3.55
C GLN A 15 -8.40 -10.34 2.06
N LEU A 16 -7.18 -10.68 1.66
CA LEU A 16 -6.78 -10.81 0.26
C LEU A 16 -7.62 -11.85 -0.49
N MET A 17 -7.98 -12.97 0.17
CA MET A 17 -8.87 -13.96 -0.44
C MET A 17 -10.27 -13.41 -0.75
N LYS A 18 -10.73 -12.42 0.02
CA LYS A 18 -12.06 -11.79 -0.14
C LYS A 18 -12.03 -10.57 -1.07
N GLU A 19 -10.96 -9.80 -1.01
CA GLU A 19 -10.76 -8.54 -1.75
C GLU A 19 -9.38 -8.58 -2.44
N PRO A 20 -9.18 -9.36 -3.53
CA PRO A 20 -7.87 -9.47 -4.18
C PRO A 20 -7.31 -8.14 -4.68
N GLU A 21 -8.16 -7.13 -4.93
CA GLU A 21 -7.76 -5.80 -5.37
C GLU A 21 -6.93 -5.00 -4.36
N ILE A 22 -6.86 -5.44 -3.11
CA ILE A 22 -6.00 -4.82 -2.10
C ILE A 22 -4.54 -5.29 -2.21
N GLU A 23 -4.26 -6.30 -3.03
CA GLU A 23 -2.90 -6.77 -3.30
C GLU A 23 -1.99 -5.63 -3.77
N GLY A 24 -0.74 -5.69 -3.32
CA GLY A 24 0.21 -4.63 -3.54
C GLY A 24 1.66 -5.04 -3.31
N VAL A 25 2.52 -4.05 -3.41
CA VAL A 25 3.97 -4.19 -3.18
C VAL A 25 4.38 -3.37 -1.95
N SER A 26 5.59 -3.58 -1.44
CA SER A 26 6.08 -2.76 -0.32
C SER A 26 6.13 -1.27 -0.69
N THR A 27 6.12 -0.38 0.31
CA THR A 27 6.32 1.06 0.09
C THR A 27 7.62 1.35 -0.68
N LYS A 28 8.70 0.63 -0.36
CA LYS A 28 9.98 0.75 -1.07
C LYS A 28 9.87 0.38 -2.55
N GLU A 29 9.25 -0.74 -2.87
CA GLU A 29 9.04 -1.16 -4.27
C GLU A 29 8.10 -0.19 -5.01
N ALA A 30 7.05 0.29 -4.35
CA ALA A 30 6.13 1.27 -4.91
C ALA A 30 6.84 2.59 -5.25
N ALA A 31 7.70 3.09 -4.36
CA ALA A 31 8.53 4.26 -4.61
C ALA A 31 9.42 4.07 -5.84
N GLN A 32 10.07 2.90 -5.96
CA GLN A 32 10.89 2.56 -7.13
C GLN A 32 10.08 2.52 -8.42
N TRP A 33 8.89 1.91 -8.42
CA TRP A 33 8.03 1.83 -9.61
C TRP A 33 7.54 3.20 -10.06
N LEU A 34 7.30 4.10 -9.11
CA LEU A 34 6.84 5.46 -9.36
C LEU A 34 7.99 6.45 -9.61
N GLY A 35 9.25 6.03 -9.45
CA GLY A 35 10.42 6.91 -9.51
C GLY A 35 10.36 8.04 -8.48
N LEU A 36 9.88 7.73 -7.27
CA LEU A 36 9.70 8.68 -6.17
C LEU A 36 10.69 8.40 -5.04
N SER A 37 11.00 9.44 -4.26
CA SER A 37 11.56 9.27 -2.92
C SER A 37 10.53 8.70 -1.94
N GLU A 38 11.00 8.16 -0.82
CA GLU A 38 10.12 7.69 0.26
C GLU A 38 9.22 8.82 0.80
N GLN A 39 9.76 10.04 0.89
CA GLN A 39 9.01 11.21 1.36
C GLN A 39 7.88 11.59 0.39
N GLU A 40 8.13 11.58 -0.93
CA GLU A 40 7.09 11.86 -1.93
C GLU A 40 6.02 10.77 -1.95
N LEU A 41 6.42 9.50 -1.81
CA LEU A 41 5.46 8.41 -1.69
C LEU A 41 4.57 8.59 -0.45
N GLU A 42 5.17 8.92 0.69
CA GLU A 42 4.45 9.16 1.94
C GLU A 42 3.49 10.36 1.83
N GLN A 43 3.85 11.41 1.08
CA GLN A 43 2.92 12.51 0.77
C GLN A 43 1.73 12.03 -0.06
N LEU A 44 1.95 11.20 -1.09
CA LEU A 44 0.86 10.64 -1.90
C LEU A 44 -0.06 9.73 -1.07
N ILE A 45 0.52 8.97 -0.14
CA ILE A 45 -0.25 8.19 0.84
C ILE A 45 -1.06 9.15 1.68
N ASN A 46 -0.45 10.09 2.42
CA ASN A 46 -1.15 11.01 3.31
C ASN A 46 -2.23 11.87 2.63
N ASN A 47 -2.06 12.19 1.34
CA ASN A 47 -3.05 12.89 0.52
C ASN A 47 -4.18 11.99 0.00
N GLY A 48 -4.15 10.69 0.32
CA GLY A 48 -5.16 9.70 -0.08
C GLY A 48 -5.10 9.27 -1.54
N VAL A 49 -4.00 9.57 -2.24
CA VAL A 49 -3.79 9.17 -3.64
C VAL A 49 -3.45 7.69 -3.72
N LEU A 50 -2.68 7.18 -2.76
CA LEU A 50 -2.32 5.77 -2.64
C LEU A 50 -2.95 5.19 -1.38
N GLN A 51 -3.65 4.06 -1.53
CA GLN A 51 -4.10 3.31 -0.36
C GLN A 51 -3.04 2.32 0.09
N VAL A 52 -2.92 2.17 1.41
CA VAL A 52 -1.92 1.31 2.05
C VAL A 52 -2.59 0.34 3.01
N ALA A 53 -2.13 -0.90 2.99
CA ALA A 53 -2.42 -1.90 4.00
C ALA A 53 -1.20 -2.03 4.94
N ASP A 54 -1.37 -1.67 6.21
CA ASP A 54 -0.39 -1.88 7.26
C ASP A 54 -0.68 -3.23 7.92
N ILE A 55 0.30 -4.12 7.93
CA ILE A 55 0.25 -5.44 8.53
C ILE A 55 1.04 -5.35 9.83
N CYS A 56 0.36 -5.60 10.95
CA CYS A 56 0.94 -5.53 12.27
C CYS A 56 1.47 -6.90 12.75
N ASP A 57 2.27 -6.90 13.81
CA ASP A 57 2.48 -8.07 14.65
C ASP A 57 1.37 -8.21 15.72
N GLY A 58 1.41 -9.30 16.50
CA GLY A 58 0.48 -9.53 17.61
C GLY A 58 0.54 -8.49 18.74
N HIS A 59 1.45 -7.51 18.66
CA HIS A 59 1.58 -6.37 19.56
C HIS A 59 1.17 -5.04 18.91
N ASN A 60 0.53 -5.08 17.74
CA ASN A 60 0.07 -3.92 16.97
C ASN A 60 1.20 -3.02 16.43
N ASN A 61 2.43 -3.52 16.35
CA ASN A 61 3.52 -2.83 15.66
C ASN A 61 3.44 -3.12 14.17
N VAL A 62 3.53 -2.10 13.31
CA VAL A 62 3.54 -2.30 11.86
C VAL A 62 4.85 -2.98 11.46
N VAL A 63 4.75 -4.20 10.93
CA VAL A 63 5.92 -4.96 10.44
C VAL A 63 6.06 -4.87 8.92
N ARG A 64 4.97 -4.54 8.22
CA ARG A 64 4.96 -4.39 6.76
C ARG A 64 3.86 -3.43 6.32
N SER A 65 4.17 -2.57 5.36
CA SER A 65 3.18 -1.71 4.68
C SER A 65 3.16 -2.03 3.20
N VAL A 66 1.96 -2.22 2.66
CA VAL A 66 1.72 -2.64 1.28
C VAL A 66 0.92 -1.55 0.55
N VAL A 67 1.44 -1.05 -0.56
CA VAL A 67 0.77 -0.08 -1.43
C VAL A 67 0.07 -0.84 -2.55
N ARG A 68 -1.23 -0.61 -2.75
CA ARG A 68 -2.01 -1.35 -3.75
C ARG A 68 -1.46 -1.17 -5.17
N THR A 69 -1.27 -2.28 -5.88
CA THR A 69 -0.75 -2.27 -7.25
C THR A 69 -1.67 -1.50 -8.20
N MET A 70 -2.99 -1.58 -7.99
CA MET A 70 -3.97 -0.84 -8.79
C MET A 70 -3.78 0.68 -8.71
N ASP A 71 -3.51 1.22 -7.52
CA ASP A 71 -3.34 2.67 -7.33
C ASP A 71 -2.05 3.15 -8.00
N ILE A 72 -0.97 2.35 -7.89
CA ILE A 72 0.30 2.59 -8.59
C ILE A 72 0.09 2.63 -10.11
N ARG A 73 -0.62 1.64 -10.67
CA ARG A 73 -0.93 1.59 -12.11
C ARG A 73 -1.74 2.80 -12.58
N LYS A 74 -2.75 3.22 -11.81
CA LYS A 74 -3.56 4.41 -12.12
C LYS A 74 -2.70 5.67 -12.14
N LEU A 75 -1.76 5.81 -11.20
CA LEU A 75 -0.86 6.96 -11.15
C LEU A 75 0.11 6.98 -12.34
N LEU A 76 0.68 5.83 -12.69
CA LEU A 76 1.56 5.70 -13.87
C LEU A 76 0.83 6.02 -15.17
N ALA A 77 -0.43 5.60 -15.31
CA ALA A 77 -1.24 5.91 -16.48
C ALA A 77 -1.51 7.42 -16.60
N LYS A 78 -1.81 8.11 -15.50
CA LYS A 78 -2.03 9.57 -15.47
C LYS A 78 -0.80 10.40 -15.82
N ARG A 79 0.42 9.86 -15.62
CA ARG A 79 1.66 10.56 -15.97
C ARG A 79 2.04 10.47 -17.44
N LYS A 80 1.41 9.56 -18.20
CA LYS A 80 1.71 9.31 -19.62
C LYS A 80 0.70 9.93 -20.59
N GLY A 81 -0.39 10.51 -20.08
CA GLY A 81 -1.37 11.27 -20.87
C GLY A 81 -1.27 12.75 -20.55
#